data_AF-A0A9P5YJT3-F1
#
_entry.id   AF-A0A9P5YJT3-F1
#
_cell.length_a   1.000
_cell.length_b   1.000
_cell.length_c   1.000
_cell.angle_alpha   90.00
_cell.angle_beta   90.00
_cell.angle_gamma   90.00
#
_symmetry.space_group_name_H-M   'P 1'
#
loop_
_entity.id
_entity.type
_entity.pdbx_description
1 polymer ?
#
loop_
_entity_poly.entity_id
_entity_poly.type
_entity_poly.pdbx_seq_one_letter_code
_entity_poly.pdbx_strand_id
1 'polypeptide(L)'
;LWRQFLVDVTAKVPNRRSSFESSYCVLSKVQRSRVNEDIYRNLNLREYFNDCLYRTATKADWESSFDKCWPQKGKYLPLNAQNYTQMKYYRSWGTLIGRSEATLVEEMRQSLYKRFLKLKWFPNAQNDRLWPTK
;
A
#
# COMPACT_ATOMS: atom_id res chain seq x y z
N LEU A 1 -12.74 -2.31 -3.11
CA LEU A 1 -11.67 -1.65 -2.31
C LEU A 1 -10.34 -2.40 -2.38
N TRP A 2 -10.28 -3.67 -1.96
CA TRP A 2 -9.01 -4.42 -1.89
C TRP A 2 -8.19 -4.46 -3.19
N ARG A 3 -8.81 -4.81 -4.33
CA ARG A 3 -8.10 -4.80 -5.63
C ARG A 3 -7.54 -3.41 -5.95
N GLN A 4 -8.34 -2.36 -5.72
CA GLN A 4 -7.91 -0.98 -5.97
C GLN A 4 -6.76 -0.57 -5.05
N PHE A 5 -6.73 -1.07 -3.81
CA PHE A 5 -5.61 -0.87 -2.87
C PHE A 5 -4.29 -1.36 -3.46
N LEU A 6 -4.23 -2.59 -3.96
CA LEU A 6 -3.00 -3.14 -4.53
C LEU A 6 -2.55 -2.39 -5.80
N VAL A 7 -3.51 -2.01 -6.65
CA VAL A 7 -3.24 -1.21 -7.85
C VAL A 7 -2.70 0.18 -7.47
N ASP A 8 -3.33 0.85 -6.50
CA ASP A 8 -2.91 2.19 -6.07
C ASP A 8 -1.54 2.16 -5.39
N VAL A 9 -1.29 1.19 -4.51
CA VAL A 9 0.02 1.02 -3.86
C VAL A 9 1.11 0.85 -4.92
N THR A 10 0.88 -0.01 -5.92
CA THR A 10 1.86 -0.23 -7.00
C THR A 10 2.02 0.99 -7.91
N ALA A 11 0.94 1.73 -8.17
CA ALA A 11 0.99 2.94 -8.97
C ALA A 11 1.82 4.06 -8.31
N LYS A 12 2.03 3.99 -7.00
CA LYS A 12 2.81 4.95 -6.21
C LYS A 12 4.28 4.55 -5.99
N VAL A 13 4.77 3.50 -6.66
CA VAL A 13 6.21 3.19 -6.64
C VAL A 13 6.99 4.39 -7.19
N PRO A 14 8.05 4.85 -6.50
CA PRO A 14 8.81 6.02 -6.90
C PRO A 14 9.53 5.84 -8.25
N ASN A 15 9.80 6.98 -8.88
CA ASN A 15 10.76 7.05 -9.98
C ASN A 15 12.16 7.31 -9.42
N ARG A 16 13.18 6.99 -10.22
CA ARG A 16 14.56 7.38 -9.89
C ARG A 16 14.73 8.90 -10.06
N ARG A 17 15.77 9.47 -9.42
CA ARG A 17 15.95 10.93 -9.31
C ARG A 17 16.09 11.62 -10.69
N SER A 18 16.65 10.93 -11.67
CA SER A 18 16.76 11.43 -13.04
C SER A 18 15.52 11.09 -13.85
N SER A 19 14.99 12.06 -14.60
CA SER A 19 13.90 11.84 -15.56
C SER A 19 14.28 10.88 -16.69
N PHE A 20 15.58 10.68 -16.92
CA PHE A 20 16.12 9.73 -17.90
C PHE A 20 16.20 8.30 -17.37
N GLU A 21 16.02 8.08 -16.06
CA GLU A 21 16.10 6.76 -15.46
C GLU A 21 14.70 6.13 -15.30
N SER A 22 14.59 4.86 -15.69
CA SER A 22 13.35 4.10 -15.55
C SER A 22 12.91 3.99 -14.09
N SER A 23 11.60 3.95 -13.85
CA SER A 23 10.99 3.70 -12.52
C SER A 23 11.64 2.52 -11.79
N TYR A 24 11.65 2.55 -10.45
CA TYR A 24 12.07 1.39 -9.66
C TYR A 24 11.18 0.17 -9.93
N CYS A 25 9.95 0.36 -10.41
CA CYS A 25 9.06 -0.74 -10.78
C CYS A 25 9.20 -1.13 -12.27
N VAL A 26 9.50 -2.41 -12.50
CA VAL A 26 9.68 -3.04 -13.82
C VAL A 26 8.37 -3.10 -14.61
N LEU A 27 7.23 -3.15 -13.91
CA LEU A 27 5.93 -3.25 -14.54
C LEU A 27 5.58 -1.98 -15.32
N SER A 28 5.17 -2.17 -16.57
CA SER A 28 4.53 -1.13 -17.39
C SER A 28 3.24 -0.62 -16.76
N LYS A 29 2.77 0.55 -17.20
CA LYS A 29 1.51 1.14 -16.74
C LYS A 29 0.31 0.19 -16.89
N VAL A 30 0.25 -0.58 -17.98
CA VAL A 30 -0.81 -1.57 -18.22
C VAL A 30 -0.71 -2.72 -17.21
N GLN A 31 0.49 -3.27 -16.98
CA GLN A 31 0.70 -4.32 -15.98
C GLN A 31 0.35 -3.83 -14.56
N ARG A 32 0.74 -2.60 -14.20
CA ARG A 32 0.38 -2.00 -12.89
C ARG A 32 -1.13 -1.92 -12.67
N SER A 33 -1.92 -1.67 -13.72
CA SER A 33 -3.40 -1.64 -13.63
C SER A 33 -4.05 -3.02 -13.41
N ARG A 34 -3.30 -4.09 -13.65
CA ARG A 34 -3.74 -5.49 -13.54
C ARG A 34 -3.17 -6.20 -12.31
N VAL A 35 -2.43 -5.48 -11.47
CA VAL A 35 -1.85 -6.02 -10.24
C VAL A 35 -2.92 -6.67 -9.36
N ASN A 36 -2.56 -7.81 -8.77
CA ASN A 36 -3.38 -8.59 -7.87
C ASN A 36 -2.53 -9.11 -6.69
N GLU A 37 -3.08 -9.99 -5.87
CA GLU A 37 -2.38 -10.54 -4.70
C GLU A 37 -1.20 -11.44 -5.05
N ASP A 38 -1.23 -12.10 -6.20
CA ASP A 38 -0.18 -13.05 -6.58
C ASP A 38 1.16 -12.34 -6.69
N ILE A 39 1.14 -11.09 -7.15
CA ILE A 39 2.29 -10.20 -7.16
C ILE A 39 2.90 -10.02 -5.77
N TYR A 40 2.06 -9.73 -4.78
CA TYR A 40 2.49 -9.52 -3.40
C TYR A 40 2.79 -10.83 -2.65
N ARG A 41 2.49 -11.98 -3.25
CA ARG A 41 2.85 -13.33 -2.74
C ARG A 41 4.10 -13.89 -3.37
N ASN A 42 4.58 -13.29 -4.46
CA ASN A 42 5.80 -13.70 -5.13
C ASN A 42 7.01 -13.01 -4.48
N LEU A 43 7.95 -13.80 -3.97
CA LEU A 43 9.19 -13.31 -3.34
C LEU A 43 10.33 -13.08 -4.34
N ASN A 44 10.15 -13.43 -5.61
CA ASN A 44 11.08 -13.05 -6.66
C ASN A 44 10.95 -11.56 -6.99
N LEU A 45 11.42 -10.70 -6.08
CA LEU A 45 11.21 -9.25 -6.15
C LEU A 45 11.77 -8.61 -7.43
N ARG A 46 12.72 -9.25 -8.10
CA ARG A 46 13.26 -8.80 -9.39
C ARG A 46 12.20 -8.70 -10.49
N GLU A 47 11.13 -9.49 -10.41
CA GLU A 47 10.00 -9.40 -11.34
C GLU A 47 9.18 -8.11 -11.15
N TYR A 48 9.33 -7.44 -10.00
CA TYR A 48 8.61 -6.21 -9.65
C TYR A 48 9.51 -4.99 -9.62
N PHE A 49 10.76 -5.15 -9.17
CA PHE A 49 11.68 -4.04 -8.92
C PHE A 49 13.00 -4.19 -9.68
N ASN A 50 13.43 -3.09 -10.29
CA ASN A 50 14.77 -2.96 -10.86
C ASN A 50 15.82 -2.90 -9.76
N ASP A 51 15.46 -2.31 -8.62
CA ASP A 51 16.30 -2.16 -7.43
C ASP A 51 15.38 -1.96 -6.21
N CYS A 52 15.68 -2.65 -5.12
CA CYS A 52 14.95 -2.53 -3.86
C CYS A 52 15.80 -2.95 -2.67
N LEU A 53 15.61 -2.28 -1.54
CA LEU A 53 16.08 -2.75 -0.25
C LEU A 53 14.95 -3.51 0.45
N TYR A 54 15.26 -4.69 0.98
CA TYR A 54 14.32 -5.48 1.78
C TYR A 54 14.91 -5.82 3.14
N ARG A 55 14.03 -6.10 4.10
CA ARG A 55 14.36 -6.67 5.40
C ARG A 55 13.24 -7.60 5.82
N THR A 56 13.54 -8.54 6.70
CA THR A 56 12.49 -9.33 7.38
C THR A 56 11.67 -8.39 8.26
N ALA A 57 10.36 -8.39 8.05
CA ALA A 57 9.42 -7.58 8.82
C ALA A 57 8.96 -8.34 10.08
N THR A 58 8.92 -7.64 11.21
CA THR A 58 8.29 -8.11 12.44
C THR A 58 6.77 -8.02 12.34
N LYS A 59 6.05 -8.65 13.27
CA LYS A 59 4.59 -8.48 13.38
C LYS A 59 4.19 -7.01 13.52
N ALA A 60 4.93 -6.24 14.33
CA ALA A 60 4.68 -4.82 14.52
C ALA A 60 4.86 -4.00 13.22
N ASP A 61 5.80 -4.39 12.35
CA ASP A 61 5.98 -3.74 11.05
C ASP A 61 4.79 -3.95 10.11
N TRP A 62 4.23 -5.17 10.11
CA TRP A 62 3.03 -5.51 9.35
C TRP A 62 1.80 -4.75 9.87
N GLU A 63 1.60 -4.74 11.19
CA GLU A 63 0.50 -3.99 11.84
C GLU A 63 0.61 -2.49 11.55
N SER A 64 1.80 -1.93 11.74
CA SER A 64 2.07 -0.52 11.47
C SER A 64 1.83 -0.16 10.01
N SER A 65 2.19 -1.03 9.06
CA SER A 65 1.94 -0.79 7.63
C SER A 65 0.46 -0.89 7.28
N PHE A 66 -0.24 -1.86 7.86
CA PHE A 66 -1.67 -2.03 7.71
C PHE A 66 -2.45 -0.82 8.21
N ASP A 67 -2.13 -0.34 9.42
CA ASP A 67 -2.83 0.78 10.06
C ASP A 67 -2.78 2.07 9.25
N LYS A 68 -1.64 2.33 8.61
CA LYS A 68 -1.48 3.51 7.73
C LYS A 68 -2.28 3.38 6.45
N CYS A 69 -2.38 2.17 5.90
CA CYS A 69 -3.13 1.90 4.68
C CYS A 69 -4.64 1.84 4.90
N TRP A 70 -5.08 1.37 6.07
CA TRP A 70 -6.49 1.10 6.38
C TRP A 70 -6.90 1.76 7.70
N PRO A 71 -6.81 3.09 7.85
CA PRO A 71 -6.98 3.77 9.13
C PRO A 71 -8.32 3.49 9.79
N GLN A 72 -8.33 3.51 11.13
CA GLN A 72 -9.57 3.50 11.91
C GLN A 72 -10.35 4.79 11.67
N LYS A 73 -11.65 4.78 12.04
CA LYS A 73 -12.46 5.99 12.00
C LYS A 73 -11.82 7.10 12.84
N GLY A 74 -11.64 8.27 12.24
CA GLY A 74 -11.00 9.43 12.88
C GLY A 74 -9.47 9.42 12.95
N LYS A 75 -8.80 8.35 12.49
CA LYS A 75 -7.32 8.21 12.53
C LYS A 75 -6.67 8.31 11.16
N TYR A 76 -7.15 9.23 10.32
CA TYR A 76 -6.55 9.44 8.99
C TYR A 76 -5.14 10.00 9.10
N LEU A 77 -4.32 9.67 8.11
CA LEU A 77 -3.03 10.33 7.96
C LEU A 77 -3.23 11.83 7.66
N PRO A 78 -2.27 12.68 8.07
CA PRO A 78 -2.27 14.10 7.73
C PRO A 78 -2.45 14.35 6.22
N LEU A 79 -3.06 15.49 5.85
CA LEU A 79 -3.31 15.84 4.44
C LEU A 79 -2.03 15.95 3.60
N ASN A 80 -0.90 16.25 4.23
CA ASN A 80 0.42 16.31 3.60
C ASN A 80 1.12 14.94 3.48
N ALA A 81 0.48 13.85 3.92
CA ALA A 81 1.02 12.51 3.73
C ALA A 81 1.11 12.19 2.22
N GLN A 82 2.34 12.04 1.74
CA GLN A 82 2.64 11.79 0.35
C GLN A 82 2.02 10.46 -0.09
N ASN A 83 1.50 10.44 -1.31
CA ASN A 83 0.87 9.28 -1.97
C ASN A 83 -0.52 8.90 -1.45
N TYR A 84 -0.76 8.87 -0.13
CA TYR A 84 -2.00 8.32 0.44
C TYR A 84 -3.28 9.02 -0.02
N THR A 85 -3.33 10.35 0.11
CA THR A 85 -4.52 11.16 -0.26
C THR A 85 -4.85 11.09 -1.76
N GLN A 86 -3.87 10.73 -2.59
CA GLN A 86 -4.03 10.58 -4.04
C GLN A 86 -4.54 9.19 -4.45
N MET A 87 -4.56 8.21 -3.54
CA MET A 87 -5.03 6.86 -3.82
C MET A 87 -6.57 6.82 -3.88
N LYS A 88 -7.12 6.21 -4.94
CA LYS A 88 -8.57 6.09 -5.15
C LYS A 88 -9.21 5.23 -4.06
N TYR A 89 -8.57 4.12 -3.68
CA TYR A 89 -9.08 3.27 -2.61
C TYR A 89 -9.12 4.02 -1.29
N TYR A 90 -8.10 4.84 -0.98
CA TYR A 90 -7.98 5.50 0.32
C TYR A 90 -9.09 6.53 0.52
N ARG A 91 -9.42 7.31 -0.52
CA ARG A 91 -10.59 8.21 -0.54
C ARG A 91 -11.91 7.46 -0.41
N SER A 92 -12.04 6.33 -1.10
CA SER A 92 -13.24 5.48 -1.05
C SER A 92 -13.43 4.84 0.33
N TRP A 93 -12.35 4.34 0.94
CA TRP A 93 -12.31 3.85 2.32
C TRP A 93 -12.67 4.97 3.29
N GLY A 94 -12.12 6.16 3.10
CA GLY A 94 -12.45 7.31 3.92
C GLY A 94 -13.94 7.67 3.89
N THR A 95 -14.53 7.68 2.70
CA THR A 95 -15.98 7.91 2.53
C THR A 95 -16.81 6.83 3.21
N LEU A 96 -16.39 5.56 3.09
CA LEU A 96 -17.07 4.42 3.71
C LEU A 96 -17.05 4.54 5.24
N ILE A 97 -15.87 4.64 5.87
CA ILE A 97 -15.77 4.67 7.33
C ILE A 97 -16.32 5.95 7.96
N GLY A 98 -16.39 7.05 7.21
CA GLY A 98 -17.05 8.27 7.65
C GLY A 98 -18.55 8.08 7.91
N ARG A 99 -19.20 7.18 7.14
CA ARG A 99 -20.64 6.87 7.22
C ARG A 99 -20.96 5.64 8.09
N SER A 100 -19.96 4.84 8.44
CA SER A 100 -20.13 3.61 9.22
C SER A 100 -19.90 3.82 10.71
N GLU A 101 -20.48 2.95 11.53
CA GLU A 101 -20.18 2.88 12.97
C GLU A 101 -18.76 2.38 13.23
N ALA A 102 -18.17 2.78 14.36
CA ALA A 102 -16.77 2.43 14.68
C ALA A 102 -16.55 0.90 14.84
N THR A 103 -17.54 0.20 15.40
CA THR A 103 -17.53 -1.27 15.56
C THR A 103 -17.49 -1.97 14.20
N LEU A 104 -18.39 -1.60 13.28
CA LEU A 104 -18.42 -2.12 11.91
C LEU A 104 -17.11 -1.84 11.15
N VAL A 105 -16.53 -0.64 11.34
CA VAL A 105 -15.23 -0.29 10.73
C VAL A 105 -14.12 -1.21 11.22
N GLU A 106 -14.11 -1.53 12.51
CA GLU A 106 -13.13 -2.46 13.07
C GLU A 106 -13.32 -3.89 12.55
N GLU A 107 -14.55 -4.39 12.44
CA GLU A 107 -14.84 -5.70 11.83
C GLU A 107 -14.37 -5.79 10.36
N MET A 108 -14.62 -4.74 9.58
CA MET A 108 -14.10 -4.63 8.21
C MET A 108 -12.57 -4.64 8.19
N ARG A 109 -11.93 -3.88 9.08
CA ARG A 109 -10.46 -3.85 9.21
C ARG A 109 -9.91 -5.21 9.59
N GLN A 110 -10.51 -5.94 10.53
CA GLN A 110 -10.07 -7.29 10.89
C GLN A 110 -10.13 -8.26 9.70
N SER A 111 -11.18 -8.17 8.90
CA SER A 111 -11.32 -8.97 7.67
C SER A 111 -10.25 -8.61 6.62
N LEU A 112 -9.96 -7.32 6.46
CA LEU A 112 -8.90 -6.83 5.58
C LEU A 112 -7.51 -7.21 6.08
N TYR A 113 -7.29 -7.19 7.39
CA TYR A 113 -6.01 -7.54 8.01
C TYR A 113 -5.67 -9.02 7.82
N LYS A 114 -6.65 -9.91 8.03
CA LYS A 114 -6.51 -11.35 7.70
C LYS A 114 -6.11 -11.57 6.24
N ARG A 115 -6.60 -10.74 5.33
CA ARG A 115 -6.25 -10.79 3.91
C ARG A 115 -4.86 -10.20 3.63
N PHE A 116 -4.49 -9.13 4.33
CA PHE A 116 -3.20 -8.47 4.26
C PHE A 116 -2.05 -9.36 4.74
N LEU A 117 -2.27 -10.15 5.80
CA LEU A 117 -1.29 -11.13 6.28
C LEU A 117 -1.04 -12.30 5.31
N LYS A 118 -1.83 -12.44 4.23
CA LYS A 118 -1.55 -13.41 3.16
C LYS A 118 -0.56 -12.89 2.12
N LEU A 119 -0.14 -11.62 2.22
CA LEU A 119 0.92 -11.07 1.39
C LEU A 119 2.27 -11.53 1.96
N LYS A 120 3.27 -11.77 1.09
CA LYS A 120 4.62 -12.17 1.52
C LYS A 120 5.58 -11.00 1.61
N TRP A 121 5.27 -9.90 0.94
CA TRP A 121 6.02 -8.65 1.05
C TRP A 121 5.08 -7.46 0.91
N PHE A 122 5.47 -6.32 1.47
CA PHE A 122 4.75 -5.06 1.37
C PHE A 122 5.73 -3.90 1.55
N PRO A 123 5.43 -2.69 1.02
CA PRO A 123 6.23 -1.50 1.34
C PRO A 123 6.33 -1.28 2.83
N ASN A 124 7.49 -0.81 3.30
CA ASN A 124 7.64 -0.34 4.68
C ASN A 124 6.96 1.03 4.85
N ALA A 125 5.63 1.03 4.81
CA ALA A 125 4.78 2.21 4.80
C ALA A 125 5.04 3.11 6.02
N GLN A 126 5.40 4.37 5.77
CA GLN A 126 5.61 5.42 6.78
C GLN A 126 4.44 6.41 6.79
N ASN A 127 4.38 7.25 7.82
CA ASN A 127 3.31 8.24 7.99
C ASN A 127 3.36 9.32 6.90
N ASP A 128 4.56 9.68 6.46
CA ASP A 128 4.80 10.69 5.43
C ASP A 128 4.81 10.10 4.02
N ARG A 129 5.23 8.84 3.84
CA ARG A 129 5.35 8.20 2.52
C ARG A 129 5.09 6.69 2.55
N LEU A 130 4.38 6.21 1.54
CA LEU A 130 4.14 4.77 1.34
C LEU A 130 5.41 3.98 0.95
N TRP A 131 6.26 4.57 0.11
CA TRP A 131 7.48 3.94 -0.40
C TRP A 131 8.70 4.76 0.04
N PRO A 132 9.41 4.35 1.10
CA PRO A 132 10.64 5.01 1.50
C PRO A 132 11.76 4.75 0.49
N THR A 133 12.48 5.81 0.13
CA THR A 133 13.69 5.79 -0.70
C THR A 133 14.85 6.33 0.13
N LYS A 134 16.05 5.78 -0.06
CA LYS A 134 17.29 6.37 0.47
C LYS A 134 17.92 7.31 -0.55
#